data_AF-A0A261DAB7-F1
#
_entry.id   AF-A0A261DAB7-F1
#
_cell.length_a   1.000
_cell.length_b   1.000
_cell.length_c   1.000
_cell.angle_alpha   90.00
_cell.angle_beta   90.00
_cell.angle_gamma   90.00
#
_symmetry.space_group_name_H-M   'P 1'
#
loop_
_entity.id
_entity.type
_entity.pdbx_description
1 polymer ?
#
loop_
_entity_poly.entity_id
_entity_poly.type
_entity_poly.pdbx_seq_one_letter_code
_entity_poly.pdbx_strand_id
1 'polypeptide(L)'
;MEDIVNSVTEINKDFYNEFIKLQEQNLEEERARTSITETNIQEFIGVLAKKLINFVEDKPVLQERLADLDFVTIDMEKPQYISIKQQEFLAQINTAFAEIKKYLPNYNREIPTSDEYDLIIKMLAKHPLIEKFATAHYTLQELALQLEDYISAHSLVKGSSPLDDQDGVEIIGNEGY
;
A
#
# COMPACT_ATOMS: atom_id res chain seq x y z
N MET A 1 7.41 42.68 71.95
CA MET A 1 8.09 41.53 71.32
C MET A 1 7.00 40.75 70.61
N GLU A 2 6.40 41.34 69.58
CA GLU A 2 6.85 41.37 68.17
C GLU A 2 6.88 39.97 67.57
N ASP A 3 5.92 39.79 66.65
CA ASP A 3 5.49 38.57 65.99
C ASP A 3 6.63 37.85 65.27
N ILE A 4 6.93 36.65 65.74
CA ILE A 4 7.82 35.71 65.06
C ILE A 4 7.04 35.10 63.89
N VAL A 5 7.25 35.67 62.71
CA VAL A 5 7.35 34.98 61.40
C VAL A 5 6.25 33.94 61.12
N ASN A 6 5.07 34.40 60.71
CA ASN A 6 4.05 33.58 60.06
C ASN A 6 4.06 33.72 58.53
N SER A 7 5.23 33.94 57.92
CA SER A 7 5.36 33.95 56.46
C SER A 7 5.66 32.54 55.94
N VAL A 8 4.71 31.61 56.12
CA VAL A 8 4.63 30.49 55.19
C VAL A 8 4.06 31.06 53.90
N THR A 9 4.99 31.36 53.00
CA THR A 9 4.80 31.80 51.62
C THR A 9 3.49 31.31 51.01
N GLU A 10 2.53 32.22 50.82
CA GLU A 10 1.49 32.05 49.82
C GLU A 10 2.20 31.86 48.48
N ILE A 11 2.20 30.63 47.97
CA ILE A 11 2.58 30.38 46.58
C ILE A 11 1.64 31.25 45.75
N ASN A 12 2.22 32.27 45.10
CA ASN A 12 1.48 33.18 44.26
C ASN A 12 0.72 32.34 43.21
N LYS A 13 -0.62 32.33 43.29
CA LYS A 13 -1.48 31.55 42.39
C LYS A 13 -1.17 31.84 40.93
N ASP A 14 -0.72 33.05 40.62
CA ASP A 14 -0.35 33.44 39.26
C ASP A 14 0.88 32.68 38.77
N PHE A 15 1.88 32.48 39.64
CA PHE A 15 3.07 31.68 39.33
C PHE A 15 2.73 30.20 39.13
N TYR A 16 1.83 29.65 39.97
CA TYR A 16 1.36 28.27 39.81
C TYR A 16 0.59 28.09 38.50
N ASN A 17 -0.30 29.01 38.16
CA ASN A 17 -1.07 28.97 36.92
C ASN A 17 -0.17 29.12 35.67
N GLU A 18 0.84 29.97 35.73
CA GLU A 18 1.83 30.14 34.66
C GLU A 18 2.69 28.89 34.47
N PHE A 19 3.09 28.24 35.57
CA PHE A 19 3.80 26.96 35.54
C PHE A 19 2.96 25.82 34.93
N ILE A 20 1.67 25.73 35.29
CA ILE A 20 0.76 24.74 34.68
C ILE A 20 0.60 24.98 33.18
N LYS A 21 0.43 26.24 32.74
CA LYS A 21 0.37 26.57 31.31
C LYS A 21 1.65 26.18 30.56
N LEU A 22 2.82 26.45 31.13
CA LEU A 22 4.10 26.06 30.54
C LEU A 22 4.26 24.54 30.45
N GLN A 23 3.81 23.80 31.46
CA GLN A 23 3.77 22.33 31.42
C GLN A 23 2.86 21.81 30.32
N GLU A 24 1.65 22.37 30.20
CA GLU A 24 0.69 22.00 29.14
C GLU A 24 1.24 22.29 27.75
N GLN A 25 1.84 23.48 27.55
CA GLN A 25 2.47 23.85 26.27
C GLN A 25 3.64 22.91 25.91
N ASN A 26 4.52 22.60 26.87
CA ASN A 26 5.63 21.68 26.64
C ASN A 26 5.13 20.27 26.28
N LEU A 27 4.09 19.79 26.96
CA LEU A 27 3.50 18.48 26.69
C LEU A 27 2.85 18.43 25.30
N GLU A 28 2.21 19.52 24.89
CA GLU A 28 1.57 19.65 23.58
C GLU A 28 2.59 19.75 22.46
N GLU A 29 3.69 20.47 22.67
CA GLU A 29 4.85 20.49 21.76
C GLU A 29 5.53 19.11 21.65
N GLU A 30 5.68 18.38 22.75
CA GLU A 30 6.20 17.01 22.73
C GLU A 30 5.27 16.06 21.99
N ARG A 31 3.95 16.16 22.19
CA ARG A 31 2.95 15.38 21.44
C ARG A 31 2.96 15.71 19.95
N ALA A 32 3.11 16.98 19.58
CA ALA A 32 3.21 17.41 18.19
C ALA A 32 4.49 16.87 17.52
N ARG A 33 5.59 16.75 18.26
CA ARG A 33 6.85 16.17 17.75
C ARG A 33 6.84 14.65 17.63
N THR A 34 5.96 13.98 18.38
CA THR A 34 5.91 12.51 18.48
C THR A 34 4.75 11.89 17.71
N SER A 35 3.84 12.69 17.14
CA SER A 35 2.69 12.20 16.39
C SER A 35 2.92 12.20 14.89
N ILE A 36 2.41 11.17 14.22
CA ILE A 36 2.38 11.08 12.76
C ILE A 36 1.24 11.95 12.22
N THR A 37 1.53 12.76 11.20
CA THR A 37 0.57 13.61 10.50
C THR A 37 0.81 13.52 8.99
N GLU A 38 -0.19 13.81 8.16
CA GLU A 38 -0.04 13.75 6.70
C GLU A 38 1.17 14.52 6.19
N THR A 39 1.43 15.69 6.78
CA THR A 39 2.53 16.56 6.38
C THR A 39 3.90 15.97 6.74
N ASN A 40 4.05 15.38 7.93
CA ASN A 40 5.37 15.01 8.44
C ASN A 40 5.88 13.64 7.95
N ILE A 41 4.99 12.77 7.44
CA ILE A 41 5.37 11.49 6.84
C ILE A 41 5.34 11.48 5.31
N GLN A 42 5.12 12.61 4.65
CA GLN A 42 4.97 12.64 3.19
C GLN A 42 6.18 12.03 2.45
N GLU A 43 7.41 12.33 2.89
CA GLU A 43 8.63 11.73 2.33
C GLU A 43 8.71 10.22 2.59
N PHE A 44 8.33 9.78 3.81
CA PHE A 44 8.27 8.38 4.18
C PHE A 44 7.28 7.61 3.30
N ILE A 45 6.09 8.17 3.04
CA ILE A 45 5.08 7.58 2.16
C ILE A 45 5.62 7.39 0.74
N GLY A 46 6.37 8.36 0.22
CA GLY A 46 7.00 8.24 -1.10
C GLY A 46 8.02 7.10 -1.19
N VAL A 47 8.77 6.86 -0.12
CA VAL A 47 9.72 5.73 -0.03
C VAL A 47 8.97 4.41 0.11
N LEU A 48 7.93 4.37 0.95
CA LEU A 48 7.09 3.20 1.15
C LEU A 48 6.38 2.79 -0.15
N ALA A 49 5.83 3.74 -0.90
CA ALA A 49 5.20 3.46 -2.19
C ALA A 49 6.16 2.76 -3.18
N LYS A 50 7.41 3.24 -3.27
CA LYS A 50 8.44 2.60 -4.10
C LYS A 50 8.77 1.17 -3.62
N LYS A 51 8.92 0.99 -2.30
CA LYS A 51 9.19 -0.33 -1.72
C LYS A 51 8.05 -1.31 -2.01
N LEU A 52 6.80 -0.87 -1.90
CA LEU A 52 5.64 -1.70 -2.20
C LEU A 52 5.55 -2.08 -3.69
N ILE A 53 5.79 -1.14 -4.60
CA ILE A 53 5.82 -1.43 -6.04
C ILE A 53 6.91 -2.47 -6.36
N ASN A 54 8.13 -2.26 -5.85
CA ASN A 54 9.23 -3.21 -6.06
C ASN A 54 8.93 -4.59 -5.44
N PHE A 55 8.24 -4.62 -4.30
CA PHE A 55 7.87 -5.88 -3.64
C PHE A 55 6.89 -6.73 -4.46
N VAL A 56 6.02 -6.10 -5.24
CA VAL A 56 5.01 -6.79 -6.06
C VAL A 56 5.45 -7.02 -7.51
N GLU A 57 6.59 -6.48 -7.95
CA GLU A 57 7.04 -6.50 -9.35
C GLU A 57 7.09 -7.91 -9.95
N ASP A 58 7.47 -8.92 -9.17
CA ASP A 58 7.53 -10.32 -9.63
C ASP A 58 6.36 -11.19 -9.12
N LYS A 59 5.30 -10.58 -8.58
CA LYS A 59 4.19 -11.27 -7.92
C LYS A 59 2.84 -10.80 -8.48
N PRO A 60 2.39 -11.35 -9.62
CA PRO A 60 1.19 -10.87 -10.32
C PRO A 60 -0.05 -10.74 -9.42
N VAL A 61 -0.24 -11.71 -8.53
CA VAL A 61 -1.35 -11.75 -7.57
C VAL A 61 -1.32 -10.59 -6.56
N LEU A 62 -0.14 -10.08 -6.21
CA LEU A 62 0.01 -8.92 -5.33
C LEU A 62 -0.02 -7.60 -6.11
N GLN A 63 0.35 -7.61 -7.39
CA GLN A 63 0.19 -6.44 -8.25
C GLN A 63 -1.28 -6.05 -8.38
N GLU A 64 -2.14 -7.03 -8.67
CA GLU A 64 -3.59 -6.85 -8.73
C GLU A 64 -4.11 -6.24 -7.42
N ARG A 65 -3.69 -6.77 -6.27
CA ARG A 65 -4.10 -6.24 -4.96
C ARG A 65 -3.59 -4.83 -4.66
N LEU A 66 -2.36 -4.52 -5.07
CA LEU A 66 -1.82 -3.17 -4.92
C LEU A 66 -2.54 -2.18 -5.84
N ALA A 67 -2.91 -2.62 -7.05
CA ALA A 67 -3.65 -1.83 -8.04
C ALA A 67 -5.11 -1.59 -7.62
N ASP A 68 -5.79 -2.60 -7.09
CA ASP A 68 -7.16 -2.54 -6.58
C ASP A 68 -7.29 -1.73 -5.28
N LEU A 69 -6.17 -1.25 -4.72
CA LEU A 69 -6.14 -0.56 -3.44
C LEU A 69 -6.82 -1.36 -2.32
N ASP A 70 -6.83 -2.69 -2.40
CA ASP A 70 -7.53 -3.58 -1.45
C ASP A 70 -6.89 -3.56 -0.05
N PHE A 71 -5.74 -2.89 0.08
CA PHE A 71 -5.14 -2.58 1.38
C PHE A 71 -5.79 -1.35 2.07
N VAL A 72 -6.62 -0.56 1.37
CA VAL A 72 -7.37 0.59 1.94
C VAL A 72 -8.46 0.17 2.91
N THR A 73 -8.92 -1.07 2.82
CA THR A 73 -10.03 -1.62 3.60
C THR A 73 -9.57 -2.47 4.80
N ILE A 74 -8.27 -2.42 5.17
CA ILE A 74 -7.73 -3.19 6.28
C ILE A 74 -8.29 -2.65 7.62
N ASP A 75 -9.20 -3.41 8.22
CA ASP A 75 -9.72 -3.15 9.57
C ASP A 75 -8.77 -3.77 10.61
N MET A 76 -7.91 -2.93 11.18
CA MET A 76 -6.92 -3.33 12.18
C MET A 76 -7.56 -3.73 13.52
N GLU A 77 -8.83 -3.39 13.77
CA GLU A 77 -9.58 -3.83 14.96
C GLU A 77 -10.09 -5.27 14.84
N LYS A 78 -10.16 -5.81 13.61
CA LYS A 78 -10.63 -7.17 13.35
C LYS A 78 -9.59 -8.04 12.64
N PRO A 79 -8.47 -8.38 13.32
CA PRO A 79 -7.34 -9.08 12.71
C PRO A 79 -7.71 -10.44 12.09
N GLN A 80 -8.75 -11.11 12.59
CA GLN A 80 -9.24 -12.38 12.05
C GLN A 80 -9.79 -12.29 10.61
N TYR A 81 -10.16 -11.09 10.15
CA TYR A 81 -10.64 -10.86 8.78
C TYR A 81 -9.55 -10.34 7.84
N ILE A 82 -8.33 -10.12 8.35
CA ILE A 82 -7.20 -9.69 7.53
C ILE A 82 -6.69 -10.88 6.74
N SER A 83 -6.80 -10.81 5.42
CA SER A 83 -6.32 -11.86 4.52
C SER A 83 -4.79 -11.97 4.55
N ILE A 84 -4.25 -13.14 4.17
CA ILE A 84 -2.80 -13.37 4.09
C ILE A 84 -2.11 -12.31 3.22
N LYS A 85 -2.71 -11.92 2.10
CA LYS A 85 -2.16 -10.89 1.20
C LYS A 85 -2.11 -9.52 1.88
N GLN A 86 -3.14 -9.15 2.64
CA GLN A 86 -3.14 -7.92 3.42
C GLN A 86 -2.08 -7.98 4.53
N GLN A 87 -1.89 -9.14 5.18
CA GLN A 87 -0.81 -9.33 6.15
C GLN A 87 0.58 -9.15 5.51
N GLU A 88 0.78 -9.59 4.27
CA GLU A 88 2.04 -9.36 3.54
C GLU A 88 2.31 -7.86 3.32
N PHE A 89 1.30 -7.08 2.95
CA PHE A 89 1.45 -5.61 2.84
C PHE A 89 1.73 -4.96 4.18
N LEU A 90 1.01 -5.34 5.25
CA LEU A 90 1.27 -4.84 6.60
C LEU A 90 2.70 -5.18 7.08
N ALA A 91 3.22 -6.36 6.73
CA ALA A 91 4.60 -6.74 7.02
C ALA A 91 5.61 -5.85 6.28
N GLN A 92 5.35 -5.48 5.03
CA GLN A 92 6.19 -4.54 4.28
C GLN A 92 6.12 -3.13 4.87
N ILE A 93 4.94 -2.68 5.31
CA ILE A 93 4.78 -1.40 6.02
C ILE A 93 5.63 -1.41 7.28
N ASN A 94 5.52 -2.44 8.12
CA ASN A 94 6.35 -2.59 9.33
C ASN A 94 7.85 -2.56 9.04
N THR A 95 8.26 -3.28 8.00
CA THR A 95 9.68 -3.33 7.59
C THR A 95 10.19 -1.95 7.19
N ALA A 96 9.40 -1.18 6.44
CA ALA A 96 9.77 0.19 6.09
C ALA A 96 9.71 1.13 7.31
N PHE A 97 8.75 0.91 8.20
CA PHE A 97 8.51 1.72 9.38
C PHE A 97 9.64 1.61 10.42
N ALA A 98 10.43 0.54 10.40
CA ALA A 98 11.69 0.47 11.15
C ALA A 98 12.66 1.64 10.85
N GLU A 99 12.50 2.29 9.69
CA GLU A 99 13.29 3.45 9.27
C GLU A 99 12.58 4.79 9.53
N ILE A 100 11.42 4.80 10.18
CA ILE A 100 10.59 6.01 10.37
C ILE A 100 11.34 7.13 11.08
N LYS A 101 12.27 6.79 12.00
CA LYS A 101 13.11 7.76 12.71
C LYS A 101 14.00 8.61 11.81
N LYS A 102 14.26 8.18 10.56
CA LYS A 102 14.97 9.01 9.56
C LYS A 102 14.12 10.20 9.11
N TYR A 103 12.80 10.07 9.16
CA TYR A 103 11.83 11.08 8.74
C TYR A 103 11.19 11.80 9.94
N LEU A 104 11.03 11.09 11.06
CA LEU A 104 10.49 11.57 12.33
C LEU A 104 11.42 11.19 13.49
N PRO A 105 12.52 11.95 13.73
CA PRO A 105 13.53 11.59 14.73
C PRO A 105 13.01 11.43 16.15
N ASN A 106 11.96 12.17 16.49
CA ASN A 106 11.36 12.17 17.82
C ASN A 106 10.27 11.09 17.99
N TYR A 107 9.91 10.37 16.92
CA TYR A 107 8.93 9.29 17.00
C TYR A 107 9.50 8.10 17.77
N ASN A 108 8.80 7.69 18.83
CA ASN A 108 9.33 6.78 19.85
C ASN A 108 8.83 5.33 19.72
N ARG A 109 8.02 5.02 18.71
CA ARG A 109 7.50 3.67 18.48
C ARG A 109 8.19 3.02 17.28
N GLU A 110 8.23 1.70 17.29
CA GLU A 110 8.76 0.89 16.18
C GLU A 110 7.66 0.30 15.30
N ILE A 111 6.40 0.36 15.77
CA ILE A 111 5.21 -0.13 15.07
C ILE A 111 4.12 0.96 15.15
N PRO A 112 3.41 1.24 14.04
CA PRO A 112 2.33 2.22 14.03
C PRO A 112 1.18 1.81 14.96
N THR A 113 0.42 2.78 15.49
CA THR A 113 -0.93 2.55 16.03
C THR A 113 -1.91 2.18 14.92
N SER A 114 -3.08 1.69 15.30
CA SER A 114 -4.20 1.50 14.37
C SER A 114 -4.51 2.77 13.56
N ASP A 115 -4.62 3.92 14.22
CA ASP A 115 -4.90 5.20 13.56
C ASP A 115 -3.78 5.62 12.59
N GLU A 116 -2.53 5.31 12.95
CA GLU A 116 -1.37 5.59 12.10
C GLU A 116 -1.33 4.66 10.89
N TYR A 117 -1.71 3.39 11.04
CA TYR A 117 -1.89 2.48 9.92
C TYR A 117 -2.94 3.01 8.94
N ASP A 118 -4.12 3.39 9.45
CA ASP A 118 -5.19 3.95 8.63
C ASP A 118 -4.72 5.17 7.85
N LEU A 119 -3.97 6.05 8.51
CA LEU A 119 -3.41 7.25 7.89
C LEU A 119 -2.40 6.89 6.80
N ILE A 120 -1.42 6.02 7.09
CA ILE A 120 -0.40 5.57 6.15
C ILE A 120 -1.05 4.94 4.92
N ILE A 121 -2.02 4.06 5.13
CA ILE A 121 -2.76 3.36 4.09
C ILE A 121 -3.54 4.35 3.21
N LYS A 122 -4.27 5.29 3.82
CA LYS A 122 -5.01 6.35 3.09
C LYS A 122 -4.07 7.21 2.27
N MET A 123 -2.90 7.56 2.79
CA MET A 123 -1.91 8.35 2.08
C MET A 123 -1.27 7.58 0.93
N LEU A 124 -0.94 6.30 1.12
CA LEU A 124 -0.41 5.44 0.06
C LEU A 124 -1.38 5.31 -1.11
N ALA A 125 -2.66 5.12 -0.83
CA ALA A 125 -3.70 4.99 -1.85
C ALA A 125 -3.86 6.25 -2.72
N LYS A 126 -3.61 7.42 -2.14
CA LYS A 126 -3.61 8.71 -2.84
C LYS A 126 -2.24 9.08 -3.42
N HIS A 127 -1.22 8.25 -3.23
CA HIS A 127 0.12 8.60 -3.64
C HIS A 127 0.28 8.44 -5.17
N PRO A 128 0.82 9.44 -5.89
CA PRO A 128 0.88 9.41 -7.36
C PRO A 128 1.59 8.19 -7.96
N LEU A 129 2.57 7.62 -7.24
CA LEU A 129 3.25 6.40 -7.69
C LEU A 129 2.32 5.18 -7.68
N ILE A 130 1.47 5.04 -6.66
CA ILE A 130 0.53 3.91 -6.56
C ILE A 130 -0.59 4.10 -7.58
N GLU A 131 -1.11 5.32 -7.74
CA GLU A 131 -2.13 5.63 -8.75
C GLU A 131 -1.64 5.35 -10.17
N LYS A 132 -0.40 5.77 -10.48
CA LYS A 132 0.23 5.48 -11.78
C LYS A 132 0.45 3.99 -11.99
N PHE A 133 0.86 3.27 -10.95
CA PHE A 133 1.03 1.83 -10.99
C PHE A 133 -0.30 1.11 -11.28
N ALA A 134 -1.37 1.47 -10.56
CA ALA A 134 -2.71 0.91 -10.76
C ALA A 134 -3.21 1.16 -12.18
N THR A 135 -3.08 2.40 -12.67
CA THR A 135 -3.49 2.77 -14.03
C THR A 135 -2.74 1.95 -15.09
N ALA A 136 -1.42 1.81 -14.95
CA ALA A 136 -0.62 0.99 -15.85
C ALA A 136 -1.03 -0.49 -15.81
N HIS A 137 -1.33 -1.01 -14.62
CA HIS A 137 -1.77 -2.39 -14.44
C HIS A 137 -3.08 -2.68 -15.19
N TYR A 138 -4.11 -1.84 -15.00
CA TYR A 138 -5.40 -2.02 -15.69
C TYR A 138 -5.28 -1.84 -17.21
N THR A 139 -4.45 -0.89 -17.67
CA THR A 139 -4.20 -0.70 -19.10
C THR A 139 -3.60 -1.96 -19.74
N LEU A 140 -2.63 -2.60 -19.07
CA LEU A 140 -2.02 -3.83 -19.56
C LEU A 140 -3.03 -4.99 -19.57
N GLN A 141 -3.88 -5.09 -18.56
CA GLN A 141 -4.92 -6.11 -18.48
C GLN A 141 -5.96 -5.97 -19.60
N GLU A 142 -6.41 -4.75 -19.90
CA GLU A 142 -7.33 -4.47 -20.99
C GLU A 142 -6.72 -4.83 -22.35
N LEU A 143 -5.46 -4.46 -22.59
CA LEU A 143 -4.76 -4.80 -23.83
C LEU A 143 -4.58 -6.32 -24.00
N ALA A 144 -4.33 -7.04 -22.91
CA ALA A 144 -4.23 -8.51 -22.94
C ALA A 144 -5.55 -9.15 -23.36
N LEU A 145 -6.69 -8.71 -22.78
CA LEU A 145 -8.02 -9.19 -23.16
C LEU A 145 -8.34 -8.92 -24.64
N GLN A 146 -8.06 -7.71 -25.12
CA GLN A 146 -8.27 -7.36 -26.53
C GLN A 146 -7.44 -8.23 -27.48
N LEU A 147 -6.22 -8.60 -27.08
CA LEU A 147 -5.37 -9.49 -27.86
C LEU A 147 -5.90 -10.92 -27.87
N GLU A 148 -6.39 -11.43 -26.74
CA GLU A 148 -7.02 -12.75 -26.64
C GLU A 148 -8.27 -12.86 -27.52
N ASP A 149 -9.12 -11.82 -27.53
CA ASP A 149 -10.29 -11.73 -28.40
C ASP A 149 -9.89 -11.71 -29.88
N TYR A 150 -8.87 -10.91 -30.23
CA TYR A 150 -8.35 -10.85 -31.58
C TYR A 150 -7.83 -12.21 -32.06
N ILE A 151 -7.03 -12.89 -31.23
CA ILE A 151 -6.50 -14.23 -31.54
C ILE A 151 -7.66 -15.22 -31.72
N SER A 152 -8.65 -15.22 -30.82
CA SER A 152 -9.80 -16.12 -30.89
C SER A 152 -10.61 -15.93 -32.17
N ALA A 153 -10.87 -14.68 -32.56
CA ALA A 153 -11.58 -14.34 -33.79
C ALA A 153 -10.84 -14.79 -35.06
N HIS A 154 -9.49 -14.79 -35.05
CA HIS A 154 -8.67 -15.12 -36.22
C HIS A 154 -8.13 -16.57 -36.23
N SER A 155 -8.27 -17.30 -35.13
CA SER A 155 -7.94 -18.74 -35.04
C SER A 155 -8.98 -19.62 -35.74
N LEU A 156 -10.23 -19.17 -35.85
CA LEU A 156 -11.31 -19.85 -36.56
C LEU A 156 -11.19 -19.80 -38.09
N VAL A 157 -10.26 -19.01 -38.63
CA VAL A 157 -10.08 -18.83 -40.09
C VAL A 157 -9.12 -19.87 -40.71
N LYS A 158 -8.41 -20.67 -39.89
CA LYS A 158 -7.46 -21.71 -40.37
C LYS A 158 -7.97 -23.16 -40.28
N GLY A 159 -9.25 -23.37 -39.95
CA GLY A 159 -9.85 -24.70 -39.79
C GLY A 159 -10.50 -25.32 -41.03
N SER A 160 -10.61 -24.60 -42.14
CA SER A 160 -11.28 -25.09 -43.35
C SER A 160 -10.29 -25.22 -44.50
N SER A 161 -9.47 -26.27 -44.50
CA SER A 161 -8.90 -26.79 -45.75
C SER A 161 -9.91 -27.77 -46.34
N PRO A 162 -10.57 -27.45 -47.47
CA PRO A 162 -11.31 -28.44 -48.23
C PRO A 162 -10.32 -29.16 -49.15
N LEU A 163 -9.61 -30.15 -48.62
CA LEU A 163 -8.81 -31.09 -49.41
C LEU A 163 -8.99 -32.49 -48.83
N ASP A 164 -10.21 -32.99 -48.91
CA ASP A 164 -10.49 -34.42 -49.01
C ASP A 164 -11.85 -34.52 -49.70
N ASP A 165 -11.81 -34.67 -51.02
CA ASP A 165 -12.65 -35.62 -51.76
C ASP A 165 -12.45 -35.46 -53.27
N GLN A 166 -12.05 -36.60 -53.89
CA GLN A 166 -12.15 -36.97 -55.31
C GLN A 166 -11.06 -36.38 -56.24
N ASP A 167 -10.28 -37.17 -56.99
CA ASP A 167 -10.74 -38.25 -57.85
C ASP A 167 -9.69 -39.37 -58.04
N GLY A 168 -10.21 -40.57 -58.27
CA GLY A 168 -9.47 -41.82 -58.40
C GLY A 168 -8.55 -41.89 -59.62
N VAL A 169 -7.39 -42.52 -59.43
CA VAL A 169 -6.61 -43.09 -60.51
C VAL A 169 -6.71 -44.61 -60.37
N GLU A 170 -7.56 -45.21 -61.22
CA GLU A 170 -7.50 -46.64 -61.53
C GLU A 170 -6.11 -46.96 -62.11
N ILE A 171 -5.30 -47.70 -61.36
CA ILE A 171 -4.16 -48.42 -61.94
C ILE A 171 -4.69 -49.78 -62.38
N ILE A 172 -5.06 -49.85 -63.65
CA ILE A 172 -5.32 -51.10 -64.36
C ILE A 172 -4.00 -51.88 -64.40
N GLY A 173 -4.00 -53.07 -63.80
CA GLY A 173 -2.91 -54.01 -63.90
C GLY A 173 -2.67 -54.45 -65.34
N ASN A 174 -1.41 -54.71 -65.68
CA ASN A 174 -1.11 -55.60 -66.78
C ASN A 174 0.02 -56.54 -66.36
N GLU A 175 -0.37 -57.80 -66.16
CA GLU A 175 0.54 -58.94 -66.09
C GLU A 175 1.19 -59.16 -67.46
N GLY A 176 2.41 -59.71 -67.49
CA GLY A 176 2.86 -60.50 -68.64
C GLY A 176 4.35 -60.47 -68.94
N TYR A 177 5.02 -61.57 -68.55
CA TYR A 177 6.18 -62.25 -69.14
C TYR A 177 7.52 -61.52 -69.30
#